data_AF-A0A538MNZ4-F1
#
_entry.id   AF-A0A538MNZ4-F1
#
_cell.length_a   1.000
_cell.length_b   1.000
_cell.length_c   1.000
_cell.angle_alpha   90.00
_cell.angle_beta   90.00
_cell.angle_gamma   90.00
#
_symmetry.space_group_name_H-M   'P 1'
#
loop_
_entity.id
_entity.type
_entity.pdbx_description
1 polymer ?
#
loop_
_entity_poly.entity_id
_entity_poly.type
_entity_poly.pdbx_seq_one_letter_code
_entity_poly.pdbx_strand_id
1 'polypeptide(L)'
;MVATTLRQRPVQRQVAQLLAADSQLLTSGQAEGPRSIERLIRALQAHGATQVQLPRCGRCGHIRRLPGRDGDQRICAQCTARDRARPCALCGNTRRVAHLDRHGRPRCAYCPPEDGNPIDTIATVIDALGLGLTRDTVAQAVSRAAPRPFQQRRLAWVLQDNPTLLMAVVDLIEALIADGANLARPPCPFCGKAIRLGYRRDGVRCCRGCRAAAHTGICSRCEEHKKITARTLDGLPLCHGCMRQDPIDHEPCSRCGQTRQVITRRDGQPLCQTCHRRPVAVCSICGKTRPCYRVSTSTPRCEPCTRRLGSRPDCARCGKPRLVRARTADGQPLCDSCARPPEPCLTCGRSRYVQGRTVDGAPLCRTCYPKHPVARRPCTGCGLTRQIHHHGLCDACARTEQLRVLLSDAQGVMRHDVEPVFGRHGPC
;
A
#
# COMPACT_ATOMS: atom_id res chain seq x y z
N MET A 1 0.91 -19.35 15.34
CA MET A 1 0.48 -20.20 14.19
C MET A 1 -0.35 -19.43 13.14
N VAL A 2 -1.54 -18.89 13.48
CA VAL A 2 -2.37 -18.16 12.50
C VAL A 2 -1.69 -16.87 12.02
N ALA A 3 -1.11 -16.09 12.95
CA ALA A 3 -0.40 -14.85 12.64
C ALA A 3 0.88 -15.06 11.79
N THR A 4 1.54 -16.21 11.90
CA THR A 4 2.71 -16.57 11.08
C THR A 4 2.32 -17.04 9.68
N THR A 5 1.16 -17.69 9.56
CA THR A 5 0.62 -18.23 8.30
C THR A 5 -0.04 -17.14 7.45
N LEU A 6 -0.86 -16.29 8.08
CA LEU A 6 -1.56 -15.17 7.46
C LEU A 6 -0.86 -13.86 7.87
N ARG A 7 0.26 -13.53 7.23
CA ARG A 7 1.14 -12.43 7.69
C ARG A 7 0.53 -11.03 7.63
N GLN A 8 -0.52 -10.83 6.83
CA GLN A 8 -1.14 -9.51 6.63
C GLN A 8 -2.43 -9.39 7.45
N ARG A 9 -2.55 -8.35 8.27
CA ARG A 9 -3.73 -8.09 9.11
C ARG A 9 -5.05 -8.02 8.33
N PRO A 10 -5.14 -7.39 7.13
CA PRO A 10 -6.36 -7.43 6.34
C PRO A 10 -6.80 -8.86 5.96
N VAL A 11 -5.85 -9.75 5.68
CA VAL A 11 -6.14 -11.16 5.36
C VAL A 11 -6.55 -11.93 6.61
N GLN A 12 -5.97 -11.63 7.77
CA GLN A 12 -6.39 -12.22 9.05
C GLN A 12 -7.83 -11.81 9.37
N ARG A 13 -8.18 -10.53 9.24
CA ARG A 13 -9.54 -10.01 9.45
C ARG A 13 -10.55 -10.70 8.51
N GLN A 14 -10.22 -10.78 7.23
CA GLN A 14 -11.07 -11.46 6.25
C GLN A 14 -11.31 -12.93 6.59
N VAL A 15 -10.26 -13.66 6.99
CA VAL A 15 -10.40 -15.07 7.39
C VAL A 15 -11.21 -15.23 8.66
N ALA A 16 -11.01 -14.37 9.66
CA ALA A 16 -11.80 -14.39 10.89
C ALA A 16 -13.29 -14.16 10.61
N GLN A 17 -13.63 -13.18 9.77
CA GLN A 17 -15.01 -12.92 9.34
C GLN A 17 -15.63 -14.13 8.63
N LEU A 18 -14.88 -14.76 7.73
CA LEU A 18 -15.37 -15.94 7.00
C LEU A 18 -15.60 -17.15 7.90
N LEU A 19 -14.67 -17.41 8.85
CA LEU A 19 -14.81 -18.53 9.78
C LEU A 19 -15.88 -18.30 10.85
N ALA A 20 -16.16 -17.05 11.19
CA ALA A 20 -17.28 -16.70 12.06
C ALA A 20 -18.63 -16.92 11.36
N ALA A 21 -18.70 -16.67 10.05
CA ALA A 21 -19.89 -16.93 9.24
C ALA A 21 -20.07 -18.41 8.91
N ASP A 22 -18.97 -19.12 8.57
CA ASP A 22 -18.98 -20.53 8.23
C ASP A 22 -17.68 -21.23 8.68
N SER A 23 -17.80 -22.02 9.75
CA SER A 23 -16.70 -22.81 10.30
C SER A 23 -16.43 -24.11 9.52
N GLN A 24 -17.38 -24.57 8.69
CA GLN A 24 -17.23 -25.80 7.90
C GLN A 24 -16.18 -25.65 6.81
N LEU A 25 -15.78 -24.42 6.47
CA LEU A 25 -14.65 -24.13 5.57
C LEU A 25 -13.33 -24.80 5.98
N LEU A 26 -13.16 -25.22 7.24
CA LEU A 26 -11.97 -25.92 7.71
C LEU A 26 -12.07 -27.45 7.64
N THR A 27 -13.27 -28.01 7.64
CA THR A 27 -13.51 -29.44 7.95
C THR A 27 -14.20 -30.20 6.83
N SER A 28 -15.05 -29.54 6.05
CA SER A 28 -15.91 -30.17 5.04
C SER A 28 -15.18 -30.60 3.77
N GLY A 29 -13.98 -30.06 3.51
CA GLY A 29 -13.28 -30.27 2.24
C GLY A 29 -13.97 -29.62 1.03
N GLN A 30 -14.98 -28.78 1.27
CA GLN A 30 -15.70 -27.98 0.27
C GLN A 30 -14.71 -27.15 -0.57
N ALA A 31 -15.05 -26.94 -1.84
CA ALA A 31 -14.19 -26.24 -2.79
C ALA A 31 -14.25 -24.71 -2.61
N GLU A 32 -15.19 -24.23 -1.80
CA GLU A 32 -15.55 -22.86 -1.54
C GLU A 32 -14.50 -22.12 -0.68
N GLY A 33 -14.60 -20.80 -0.65
CA GLY A 33 -13.77 -19.95 0.20
C GLY A 33 -12.43 -19.51 -0.42
N PRO A 34 -11.70 -18.59 0.25
CA PRO A 34 -10.49 -18.00 -0.30
C PRO A 34 -9.24 -18.88 -0.11
N ARG A 35 -8.18 -18.59 -0.87
CA ARG A 35 -6.88 -19.29 -0.74
C ARG A 35 -6.24 -19.18 0.64
N SER A 36 -6.61 -18.18 1.43
CA SER A 36 -6.13 -18.01 2.80
C SER A 36 -6.62 -19.13 3.74
N ILE A 37 -7.82 -19.70 3.50
CA ILE A 37 -8.34 -20.86 4.25
C ILE A 37 -7.50 -22.11 3.98
N GLU A 38 -7.20 -22.41 2.70
CA GLU A 38 -6.32 -23.53 2.35
C GLU A 38 -4.93 -23.40 3.01
N ARG A 39 -4.36 -22.18 3.03
CA ARG A 39 -3.09 -21.92 3.71
C ARG A 39 -3.18 -22.16 5.21
N LEU A 40 -4.29 -21.78 5.83
CA LEU A 40 -4.55 -22.01 7.25
C LEU A 40 -4.68 -23.50 7.55
N ILE A 41 -5.47 -24.26 6.77
CA ILE A 41 -5.62 -25.72 6.93
C ILE A 41 -4.27 -26.42 6.83
N ARG A 42 -3.44 -26.10 5.82
CA ARG A 42 -2.09 -26.68 5.69
C ARG A 42 -1.22 -26.41 6.92
N ALA A 43 -1.31 -25.20 7.48
CA ALA A 43 -0.57 -24.86 8.70
C ALA A 43 -1.11 -25.62 9.92
N LEU A 44 -2.43 -25.75 10.06
CA LEU A 44 -3.07 -26.52 11.11
C LEU A 44 -2.66 -28.00 11.06
N GLN A 45 -2.70 -28.62 9.87
CA GLN A 45 -2.24 -30.00 9.66
C GLN A 45 -0.77 -30.18 10.00
N ALA A 46 0.09 -29.23 9.59
CA ALA A 46 1.51 -29.24 9.95
C ALA A 46 1.77 -29.12 11.47
N HIS A 47 0.78 -28.63 12.22
CA HIS A 47 0.79 -28.56 13.69
C HIS A 47 -0.05 -29.66 14.35
N GLY A 48 -0.38 -30.73 13.61
CA GLY A 48 -1.04 -31.93 14.15
C GLY A 48 -2.56 -31.88 14.21
N ALA A 49 -3.21 -30.86 13.64
CA ALA A 49 -4.67 -30.85 13.56
C ALA A 49 -5.16 -31.94 12.58
N THR A 50 -5.90 -32.92 13.09
CA THR A 50 -6.44 -34.05 12.31
C THR A 50 -7.86 -33.81 11.80
N GLN A 51 -8.62 -32.93 12.46
CA GLN A 51 -10.03 -32.65 12.14
C GLN A 51 -10.23 -31.69 10.96
N VAL A 52 -9.15 -31.19 10.37
CA VAL A 52 -9.20 -30.24 9.25
C VAL A 52 -8.91 -30.91 7.92
N GLN A 53 -9.68 -30.57 6.89
CA GLN A 53 -9.61 -31.18 5.57
C GLN A 53 -9.25 -30.16 4.51
N LEU A 54 -8.31 -30.52 3.63
CA LEU A 54 -7.96 -29.67 2.50
C LEU A 54 -9.12 -29.60 1.50
N PRO A 55 -9.37 -28.41 0.91
CA PRO A 55 -10.41 -28.26 -0.10
C PRO A 55 -10.13 -29.15 -1.30
N ARG A 56 -11.16 -29.86 -1.76
CA ARG A 56 -11.14 -30.68 -2.97
C ARG A 56 -11.44 -29.81 -4.17
N CYS A 57 -10.95 -30.21 -5.34
CA CYS A 57 -11.31 -29.53 -6.59
C CYS A 57 -12.82 -29.67 -6.84
N GLY A 58 -13.55 -28.56 -6.97
CA GLY A 58 -15.01 -28.58 -7.22
C GLY A 58 -15.44 -29.35 -8.47
N ARG A 59 -14.51 -29.62 -9.40
CA ARG A 59 -14.79 -30.42 -10.61
C ARG A 59 -14.34 -31.88 -10.54
N CYS A 60 -13.14 -32.15 -10.02
CA CYS A 60 -12.56 -33.50 -10.10
C CYS A 60 -12.44 -34.19 -8.74
N GLY A 61 -12.86 -33.56 -7.63
CA GLY A 61 -12.84 -34.14 -6.28
C GLY A 61 -11.45 -34.39 -5.67
N HIS A 62 -10.38 -34.29 -6.47
CA HIS A 62 -9.02 -34.50 -5.99
C HIS A 62 -8.51 -33.33 -5.15
N ILE A 63 -7.80 -33.67 -4.07
CA ILE A 63 -7.03 -32.73 -3.26
C ILE A 63 -5.80 -32.31 -4.06
N ARG A 64 -5.83 -31.09 -4.60
CA ARG A 64 -4.73 -30.51 -5.39
C ARG A 64 -4.59 -29.04 -5.06
N ARG A 65 -3.54 -28.39 -5.57
CA ARG A 65 -3.50 -26.92 -5.60
C ARG A 65 -4.65 -26.41 -6.47
N LEU A 66 -5.51 -25.54 -5.93
CA LEU A 66 -6.71 -25.03 -6.60
C LEU A 66 -6.53 -23.57 -7.05
N PRO A 67 -5.78 -23.28 -8.13
CA PRO A 67 -5.51 -21.90 -8.52
C PRO A 67 -6.69 -21.23 -9.23
N GLY A 68 -7.59 -22.00 -9.84
CA GLY A 68 -8.72 -21.48 -10.60
C GLY A 68 -10.00 -21.38 -9.77
N ARG A 69 -11.03 -20.80 -10.39
CA ARG A 69 -12.39 -20.70 -9.88
C ARG A 69 -13.39 -21.09 -10.96
N ASP A 70 -14.51 -21.63 -10.54
CA ASP A 70 -15.70 -21.93 -11.31
C ASP A 70 -16.91 -21.54 -10.47
N GLY A 71 -17.51 -20.38 -10.76
CA GLY A 71 -18.38 -19.69 -9.80
C GLY A 71 -17.67 -19.47 -8.46
N ASP A 72 -18.30 -19.94 -7.38
CA ASP A 72 -17.76 -19.88 -6.02
C ASP A 72 -16.81 -21.03 -5.65
N GLN A 73 -16.76 -22.08 -6.48
CA GLN A 73 -15.91 -23.24 -6.24
C GLN A 73 -14.48 -23.02 -6.74
N ARG A 74 -13.50 -23.52 -5.99
CA ARG A 74 -12.10 -23.54 -6.42
C ARG A 74 -11.81 -24.81 -7.20
N ILE A 75 -11.09 -24.66 -8.30
CA ILE A 75 -10.75 -25.77 -9.20
C ILE A 75 -9.24 -25.88 -9.41
N CYS A 76 -8.79 -27.11 -9.66
CA CYS A 76 -7.38 -27.41 -9.89
C CYS A 76 -6.90 -26.88 -11.25
N ALA A 77 -5.60 -26.68 -11.40
CA ALA A 77 -5.00 -26.12 -12.62
C ALA A 77 -5.35 -26.91 -13.88
N GLN A 78 -5.46 -28.24 -13.76
CA GLN A 78 -5.80 -29.12 -14.88
C GLN A 78 -7.27 -28.97 -15.30
N CYS A 79 -8.19 -28.94 -14.33
CA CYS A 79 -9.61 -28.66 -14.62
C CYS A 79 -9.79 -27.26 -15.23
N THR A 80 -9.07 -26.24 -14.72
CA THR A 80 -9.08 -24.90 -15.33
C THR A 80 -8.52 -24.91 -16.76
N ALA A 81 -7.48 -25.69 -17.02
CA ALA A 81 -6.89 -25.79 -18.35
C ALA A 81 -7.82 -26.51 -19.35
N ARG A 82 -8.51 -27.57 -18.91
CA ARG A 82 -9.49 -28.30 -19.71
C ARG A 82 -10.70 -27.43 -20.05
N ASP A 83 -11.22 -26.70 -19.06
CA ASP A 83 -12.35 -25.78 -19.25
C ASP A 83 -12.06 -24.65 -20.25
N ARG A 84 -10.81 -24.18 -20.24
CA ARG A 84 -10.30 -23.13 -21.14
C ARG A 84 -9.77 -23.66 -22.46
N ALA A 85 -9.87 -24.97 -22.72
CA ALA A 85 -9.50 -25.51 -24.02
C ALA A 85 -10.45 -24.97 -25.09
N ARG A 86 -9.91 -24.58 -26.22
CA ARG A 86 -10.67 -24.06 -27.36
C ARG A 86 -10.15 -24.68 -28.65
N PRO A 87 -10.98 -24.83 -29.69
CA PRO A 87 -10.50 -25.21 -31.02
C PRO A 87 -9.41 -24.27 -31.48
N CYS A 88 -8.26 -24.81 -31.88
CA CYS A 88 -7.17 -24.00 -32.45
C CYS A 88 -7.63 -23.41 -33.79
N ALA A 89 -7.50 -22.10 -33.98
CA ALA A 89 -7.91 -21.44 -35.21
C ALA A 89 -7.05 -21.81 -36.44
N LEU A 90 -5.93 -22.52 -36.27
CA LEU A 90 -5.09 -23.02 -37.38
C LEU A 90 -5.35 -24.50 -37.65
N CYS A 91 -5.18 -25.36 -36.65
CA CYS A 91 -5.25 -26.81 -36.83
C CYS A 91 -6.59 -27.45 -36.41
N GLY A 92 -7.58 -26.65 -35.97
CA GLY A 92 -8.91 -27.10 -35.54
C GLY A 92 -8.95 -27.84 -34.19
N ASN A 93 -7.84 -28.44 -33.75
CA ASN A 93 -7.81 -29.28 -32.56
C ASN A 93 -8.15 -28.52 -31.28
N THR A 94 -9.07 -29.07 -30.47
CA THR A 94 -9.39 -28.54 -29.14
C THR A 94 -8.24 -28.78 -28.18
N ARG A 95 -7.50 -27.71 -27.88
CA ARG A 95 -6.32 -27.76 -27.02
C ARG A 95 -6.33 -26.57 -26.07
N ARG A 96 -5.45 -26.63 -25.07
CA ARG A 96 -5.19 -25.46 -24.22
C ARG A 96 -4.70 -24.30 -25.08
N VAL A 97 -5.33 -23.14 -24.93
CA VAL A 97 -4.91 -21.91 -25.60
C VAL A 97 -3.53 -21.52 -25.10
N ALA A 98 -2.55 -21.54 -26.00
CA ALA A 98 -1.18 -21.15 -25.71
C ALA A 98 -0.96 -19.65 -25.96
N HIS A 99 -1.56 -19.13 -27.03
CA HIS A 99 -1.56 -17.72 -27.38
C HIS A 99 -2.82 -17.39 -28.20
N LEU A 100 -3.09 -16.10 -28.40
CA LEU A 100 -4.10 -15.61 -29.32
C LEU A 100 -3.39 -15.13 -30.59
N ASP A 101 -4.01 -15.29 -31.76
CA ASP A 101 -3.57 -14.66 -33.00
C ASP A 101 -3.96 -13.17 -33.07
N ARG A 102 -3.61 -12.49 -34.17
CA ARG A 102 -3.89 -11.07 -34.40
C ARG A 102 -5.38 -10.73 -34.30
N HIS A 103 -6.25 -11.65 -34.69
CA HIS A 103 -7.71 -11.49 -34.63
C HIS A 103 -8.30 -11.91 -33.27
N GLY A 104 -7.45 -12.21 -32.29
CA GLY A 104 -7.88 -12.64 -30.96
C GLY A 104 -8.37 -14.09 -30.89
N ARG A 105 -8.17 -14.89 -31.94
CA ARG A 105 -8.61 -16.29 -31.97
C ARG A 105 -7.57 -17.19 -31.30
N PRO A 106 -7.99 -18.29 -30.65
CA PRO A 106 -7.09 -19.16 -29.90
C PRO A 106 -6.15 -19.97 -30.81
N ARG A 107 -4.86 -20.01 -30.47
CA ARG A 107 -3.85 -20.87 -31.08
C ARG A 107 -3.25 -21.83 -30.04
N CYS A 108 -2.99 -23.08 -30.44
CA CYS A 108 -2.34 -24.07 -29.59
C CYS A 108 -0.81 -23.93 -29.58
N ALA A 109 -0.11 -24.57 -28.65
CA ALA A 109 1.35 -24.45 -28.53
C ALA A 109 2.13 -24.99 -29.75
N TYR A 110 1.52 -25.88 -30.53
CA TYR A 110 2.10 -26.50 -31.73
C TYR A 110 1.87 -25.70 -33.01
N CYS A 111 1.07 -24.64 -32.96
CA CYS A 111 0.80 -23.77 -34.10
C CYS A 111 1.49 -22.43 -33.80
N PRO A 112 2.72 -22.19 -34.28
CA PRO A 112 3.44 -20.96 -33.97
C PRO A 112 2.70 -19.72 -34.54
N PRO A 113 2.94 -18.53 -33.96
CA PRO A 113 2.45 -17.28 -34.54
C PRO A 113 3.03 -17.10 -35.95
N GLU A 114 2.22 -16.62 -36.90
CA GLU A 114 2.63 -16.38 -38.30
C GLU A 114 3.51 -15.14 -38.45
N ASP A 115 3.49 -14.23 -37.49
CA ASP A 115 4.19 -12.95 -37.58
C ASP A 115 5.70 -13.11 -37.38
N GLY A 116 6.46 -12.32 -38.15
CA GLY A 116 7.91 -12.16 -37.99
C GLY A 116 8.31 -11.60 -36.61
N ASN A 117 9.58 -11.24 -36.48
CA ASN A 117 10.12 -10.75 -35.21
C ASN A 117 9.41 -9.43 -34.79
N PRO A 118 8.72 -9.40 -33.63
CA PRO A 118 7.96 -8.23 -33.19
C PRO A 118 8.82 -6.99 -32.99
N ILE A 119 10.11 -7.16 -32.66
CA ILE A 119 11.04 -6.05 -32.47
C ILE A 119 11.27 -5.32 -33.80
N ASP A 120 11.36 -6.07 -34.90
CA ASP A 120 11.59 -5.49 -36.23
C ASP A 120 10.37 -4.66 -36.63
N THR A 121 9.17 -5.19 -36.45
CA THR A 121 7.92 -4.45 -36.68
C THR A 121 7.84 -3.17 -35.86
N ILE A 122 8.16 -3.23 -34.56
CA ILE A 122 8.12 -2.05 -33.68
C ILE A 122 9.19 -1.02 -34.08
N ALA A 123 10.40 -1.47 -34.44
CA ALA A 123 11.47 -0.60 -34.89
C ALA A 123 11.08 0.14 -36.18
N THR A 124 10.48 -0.54 -37.16
CA THR A 124 9.96 0.10 -38.38
C THR A 124 8.91 1.17 -38.08
N VAL A 125 7.98 0.90 -37.15
CA VAL A 125 6.96 1.89 -36.76
C VAL A 125 7.61 3.10 -36.06
N ILE A 126 8.58 2.87 -35.18
CA ILE A 126 9.29 3.95 -34.46
C ILE A 126 10.13 4.81 -35.41
N ASP A 127 10.78 4.18 -36.40
CA ASP A 127 11.55 4.87 -37.43
C ASP A 127 10.66 5.76 -38.30
N ALA A 128 9.49 5.25 -38.72
CA ALA A 128 8.48 6.02 -39.45
C ALA A 128 7.92 7.22 -38.66
N LEU A 129 7.97 7.19 -37.32
CA LEU A 129 7.59 8.31 -36.46
C LEU A 129 8.72 9.36 -36.30
N GLY A 130 9.89 9.13 -36.89
CA GLY A 130 11.00 10.09 -36.91
C GLY A 130 11.67 10.29 -35.54
N LEU A 131 11.61 9.30 -34.65
CA LEU A 131 12.14 9.42 -33.29
C LEU A 131 13.68 9.29 -33.22
N GLY A 132 14.34 8.95 -34.33
CA GLY A 132 15.80 8.91 -34.45
C GLY A 132 16.47 7.83 -33.59
N LEU A 133 15.76 6.76 -33.28
CA LEU A 133 16.25 5.68 -32.42
C LEU A 133 16.75 4.51 -33.26
N THR A 134 17.88 3.92 -32.85
CA THR A 134 18.38 2.70 -33.50
C THR A 134 17.50 1.50 -33.14
N ARG A 135 17.51 0.47 -34.01
CA ARG A 135 16.85 -0.81 -33.77
C ARG A 135 17.25 -1.42 -32.42
N ASP A 136 18.52 -1.36 -32.04
CA ASP A 136 19.01 -1.95 -30.79
C ASP A 136 18.49 -1.20 -29.57
N THR A 137 18.42 0.14 -29.65
CA THR A 137 17.79 0.96 -28.62
C THR A 137 16.31 0.60 -28.45
N VAL A 138 15.58 0.44 -29.56
CA VAL A 138 14.19 -0.01 -29.54
C VAL A 138 14.07 -1.40 -28.91
N ALA A 139 14.94 -2.35 -29.28
CA ALA A 139 14.93 -3.71 -28.74
C ALA A 139 15.11 -3.72 -27.21
N GLN A 140 16.02 -2.89 -26.68
CA GLN A 140 16.24 -2.74 -25.24
C GLN A 140 15.02 -2.10 -24.55
N ALA A 141 14.46 -1.04 -25.13
CA ALA A 141 13.28 -0.39 -24.59
C ALA A 141 12.07 -1.35 -24.54
N VAL A 142 11.83 -2.09 -25.62
CA VAL A 142 10.75 -3.09 -25.70
C VAL A 142 10.98 -4.24 -24.72
N SER A 143 12.21 -4.70 -24.54
CA SER A 143 12.51 -5.77 -23.57
C SER A 143 12.21 -5.35 -22.12
N ARG A 144 12.38 -4.06 -21.79
CA ARG A 144 12.03 -3.51 -20.47
C ARG A 144 10.52 -3.28 -20.32
N ALA A 145 9.85 -2.79 -21.37
CA ALA A 145 8.42 -2.47 -21.34
C ALA A 145 7.51 -3.70 -21.49
N ALA A 146 7.94 -4.67 -22.31
CA ALA A 146 7.24 -5.88 -22.69
C ALA A 146 8.20 -7.10 -22.60
N PRO A 147 8.56 -7.56 -21.40
CA PRO A 147 9.58 -8.59 -21.20
C PRO A 147 9.17 -9.99 -21.70
N ARG A 148 7.89 -10.22 -21.98
CA ARG A 148 7.40 -11.53 -22.46
C ARG A 148 7.12 -11.49 -23.96
N PRO A 149 7.45 -12.55 -24.73
CA PRO A 149 7.24 -12.58 -26.18
C PRO A 149 5.80 -12.27 -26.64
N PHE A 150 4.79 -12.71 -25.88
CA PHE A 150 3.40 -12.41 -26.21
C PHE A 150 3.05 -10.93 -26.04
N GLN A 151 3.72 -10.22 -25.12
CA GLN A 151 3.52 -8.78 -24.91
C GLN A 151 4.15 -8.01 -26.05
N GLN A 152 5.33 -8.43 -26.51
CA GLN A 152 6.02 -7.83 -27.67
C GLN A 152 5.21 -7.99 -28.95
N ARG A 153 4.70 -9.21 -29.24
CA ARG A 153 3.79 -9.44 -30.38
C ARG A 153 2.55 -8.55 -30.32
N ARG A 154 1.87 -8.53 -29.17
CA ARG A 154 0.67 -7.70 -29.00
C ARG A 154 0.97 -6.22 -29.20
N LEU A 155 2.12 -5.76 -28.70
CA LEU A 155 2.57 -4.38 -28.89
C LEU A 155 2.87 -4.08 -30.36
N ALA A 156 3.54 -5.00 -31.07
CA ALA A 156 3.80 -4.88 -32.50
C ALA A 156 2.51 -4.76 -33.31
N TRP A 157 1.51 -5.62 -33.07
CA TRP A 157 0.21 -5.52 -33.75
C TRP A 157 -0.47 -4.19 -33.48
N VAL A 158 -0.54 -3.77 -32.21
CA VAL A 158 -1.20 -2.51 -31.82
C VAL A 158 -0.53 -1.30 -32.48
N LEU A 159 0.80 -1.27 -32.54
CA LEU A 159 1.54 -0.17 -33.15
C LEU A 159 1.50 -0.21 -34.68
N GLN A 160 1.47 -1.40 -35.28
CA GLN A 160 1.31 -1.54 -36.73
C GLN A 160 -0.08 -1.11 -37.19
N ASP A 161 -1.13 -1.47 -36.44
CA ASP A 161 -2.51 -1.06 -36.74
C ASP A 161 -2.72 0.44 -36.50
N ASN A 162 -2.08 1.00 -35.47
CA ASN A 162 -2.16 2.42 -35.16
C ASN A 162 -0.89 2.93 -34.45
N PRO A 163 0.05 3.55 -35.19
CA PRO A 163 1.30 4.08 -34.64
C PRO A 163 1.09 5.10 -33.51
N THR A 164 -0.01 5.86 -33.52
CA THR A 164 -0.30 6.89 -32.50
C THR A 164 -0.53 6.29 -31.11
N LEU A 165 -0.88 5.00 -31.03
CA LEU A 165 -1.06 4.28 -29.76
C LEU A 165 0.25 4.09 -29.00
N LEU A 166 1.41 4.40 -29.58
CA LEU A 166 2.67 4.54 -28.83
C LEU A 166 2.49 5.39 -27.57
N MET A 167 1.71 6.48 -27.69
CA MET A 167 1.40 7.40 -26.60
C MET A 167 0.53 6.82 -25.49
N ALA A 168 -0.13 5.68 -25.74
CA ALA A 168 -0.92 4.96 -24.74
C ALA A 168 -0.08 3.92 -23.96
N VAL A 169 1.11 3.56 -24.45
CA VAL A 169 1.96 2.51 -23.86
C VAL A 169 2.99 3.14 -22.91
N VAL A 170 2.51 3.51 -21.70
CA VAL A 170 3.30 4.24 -20.69
C VAL A 170 4.69 3.62 -20.43
N ASP A 171 4.80 2.31 -20.28
CA ASP A 171 6.09 1.67 -19.97
C ASP A 171 7.06 1.70 -21.15
N LEU A 172 6.57 1.70 -22.39
CA LEU A 172 7.41 1.87 -23.59
C LEU A 172 7.88 3.33 -23.71
N ILE A 173 7.00 4.31 -23.53
CA ILE A 173 7.36 5.74 -23.55
C ILE A 173 8.46 6.03 -22.53
N GLU A 174 8.32 5.54 -21.29
CA GLU A 174 9.33 5.77 -20.25
C GLU A 174 10.67 5.09 -20.59
N ALA A 175 10.65 3.92 -21.24
CA ALA A 175 11.86 3.24 -21.67
C ALA A 175 12.55 3.99 -22.84
N LEU A 176 11.79 4.47 -23.82
CA LEU A 176 12.31 5.24 -24.95
C LEU A 176 12.88 6.60 -24.49
N ILE A 177 12.17 7.33 -23.62
CA ILE A 177 12.68 8.60 -23.04
C ILE A 177 13.97 8.36 -22.25
N ALA A 178 14.05 7.26 -21.50
CA ALA A 178 15.26 6.91 -20.75
C ALA A 178 16.45 6.62 -21.67
N ASP A 179 16.21 6.20 -22.91
CA ASP A 179 17.22 5.95 -23.93
C ASP A 179 17.41 7.13 -24.90
N GLY A 180 16.88 8.33 -24.56
CA GLY A 180 17.15 9.58 -25.28
C GLY A 180 16.08 9.99 -26.30
N ALA A 181 14.96 9.30 -26.41
CA ALA A 181 13.88 9.69 -27.32
C ALA A 181 13.26 11.05 -26.92
N ASN A 182 13.11 11.95 -27.89
CA ASN A 182 12.43 13.23 -27.68
C ASN A 182 10.90 13.06 -27.77
N LEU A 183 10.31 12.47 -26.71
CA LEU A 183 8.88 12.19 -26.62
C LEU A 183 8.24 12.97 -25.46
N ALA A 184 7.14 13.67 -25.76
CA ALA A 184 6.31 14.29 -24.72
C ALA A 184 5.53 13.21 -23.96
N ARG A 185 5.42 13.32 -22.63
CA ARG A 185 4.57 12.42 -21.84
C ARG A 185 3.09 12.79 -22.00
N PRO A 186 2.16 11.81 -22.09
CA PRO A 186 0.74 12.13 -22.08
C PRO A 186 0.35 12.82 -20.76
N PRO A 187 -0.49 13.88 -20.80
CA PRO A 187 -0.92 14.59 -19.62
C PRO A 187 -1.81 13.69 -18.73
N CYS A 188 -1.69 13.84 -17.41
CA CYS A 188 -2.57 13.15 -16.47
C CYS A 188 -4.02 13.69 -16.61
N PRO A 189 -5.02 12.84 -16.87
CA PRO A 189 -6.40 13.30 -17.14
C PRO A 189 -7.06 14.02 -15.96
N PHE A 190 -6.51 13.88 -14.74
CA PHE A 190 -7.03 14.52 -13.54
C PHE A 190 -6.33 15.82 -13.15
N CYS A 191 -5.09 16.04 -13.61
CA CYS A 191 -4.31 17.22 -13.17
C CYS A 191 -3.55 17.92 -14.30
N GLY A 192 -3.72 17.51 -15.56
CA GLY A 192 -3.10 18.10 -16.75
C GLY A 192 -1.58 17.90 -16.90
N LYS A 193 -0.86 17.57 -15.83
CA LYS A 193 0.61 17.47 -15.87
C LYS A 193 1.11 16.32 -16.75
N ALA A 194 2.06 16.62 -17.64
CA ALA A 194 2.81 15.66 -18.46
C ALA A 194 3.87 14.91 -17.63
N ILE A 195 3.41 13.94 -16.83
CA ILE A 195 4.24 13.13 -15.92
C ILE A 195 3.91 11.65 -16.04
N ARG A 196 4.78 10.76 -15.54
CA ARG A 196 4.58 9.30 -15.62
C ARG A 196 3.22 8.87 -15.05
N LEU A 197 2.40 8.23 -15.90
CA LEU A 197 1.06 7.73 -15.55
C LEU A 197 1.07 6.24 -15.12
N GLY A 198 1.83 5.93 -14.07
CA GLY A 198 2.03 4.54 -13.63
C GLY A 198 0.87 3.90 -12.86
N TYR A 199 -0.18 4.65 -12.54
CA TYR A 199 -1.30 4.17 -11.70
C TYR A 199 -2.62 4.16 -12.48
N ARG A 200 -3.66 3.53 -11.93
CA ARG A 200 -5.03 3.59 -12.47
C ARG A 200 -6.00 4.24 -11.49
N ARG A 201 -6.94 5.02 -12.00
CA ARG A 201 -8.07 5.60 -11.26
C ARG A 201 -9.26 5.62 -12.22
N ASP A 202 -10.39 5.07 -11.81
CA ASP A 202 -11.64 5.07 -12.59
C ASP A 202 -11.45 4.53 -14.02
N GLY A 203 -10.73 3.41 -14.15
CA GLY A 203 -10.42 2.74 -15.43
C GLY A 203 -9.26 3.36 -16.23
N VAL A 204 -8.94 4.64 -16.03
CA VAL A 204 -7.90 5.35 -16.80
C VAL A 204 -6.55 5.42 -16.06
N ARG A 205 -5.47 5.66 -16.80
CA ARG A 205 -4.11 5.84 -16.23
C ARG A 205 -3.99 7.22 -15.58
N CYS A 206 -3.29 7.31 -14.45
CA CYS A 206 -3.08 8.57 -13.73
C CYS A 206 -1.70 8.65 -13.06
N CYS A 207 -1.32 9.86 -12.68
CA CYS A 207 -0.10 10.08 -11.92
C CYS A 207 -0.21 9.59 -10.47
N ARG A 208 0.94 9.48 -9.79
CA ARG A 208 1.01 9.08 -8.37
C ARG A 208 0.20 10.01 -7.45
N GLY A 209 0.25 11.32 -7.72
CA GLY A 209 -0.44 12.33 -6.92
C GLY A 209 -1.96 12.15 -6.97
N CYS A 210 -2.52 12.07 -8.17
CA CYS A 210 -3.96 11.85 -8.37
C CYS A 210 -4.42 10.49 -7.85
N ARG A 211 -3.58 9.45 -7.95
CA ARG A 211 -3.86 8.16 -7.29
C ARG A 211 -3.89 8.29 -5.77
N ALA A 212 -2.97 9.05 -5.18
CA ALA A 212 -2.93 9.25 -3.73
C ALA A 212 -4.12 10.09 -3.23
N ALA A 213 -4.51 11.12 -3.98
CA ALA A 213 -5.67 11.96 -3.68
C ALA A 213 -6.98 11.17 -3.68
N ALA A 214 -7.15 10.21 -4.60
CA ALA A 214 -8.32 9.33 -4.62
C ALA A 214 -8.44 8.40 -3.38
N HIS A 215 -7.40 8.31 -2.55
CA HIS A 215 -7.39 7.53 -1.31
C HIS A 215 -7.48 8.46 -0.08
N THR A 216 -7.98 9.67 -0.26
CA THR A 216 -8.32 10.59 0.83
C THR A 216 -9.83 10.63 1.05
N GLY A 217 -10.24 10.87 2.28
CA GLY A 217 -11.64 10.92 2.68
C GLY A 217 -11.78 11.27 4.15
N ILE A 218 -13.01 11.40 4.62
CA ILE A 218 -13.32 11.67 6.03
C ILE A 218 -13.06 10.39 6.83
N CYS A 219 -12.25 10.48 7.88
CA CYS A 219 -12.02 9.37 8.80
C CYS A 219 -13.22 9.19 9.73
N SER A 220 -13.76 7.98 9.87
CA SER A 220 -14.96 7.72 10.69
C SER A 220 -14.75 7.86 12.20
N ARG A 221 -13.50 8.00 12.67
CA ARG A 221 -13.19 8.17 14.11
C ARG A 221 -12.80 9.59 14.51
N CYS A 222 -11.97 10.25 13.70
CA CYS A 222 -11.50 11.60 14.01
C CYS A 222 -12.13 12.67 13.13
N GLU A 223 -12.99 12.27 12.18
CA GLU A 223 -13.78 13.14 11.28
C GLU A 223 -12.96 14.12 10.42
N GLU A 224 -11.64 13.99 10.44
CA GLU A 224 -10.75 14.79 9.61
C GLU A 224 -10.57 14.18 8.22
N HIS A 225 -10.50 15.05 7.21
CA HIS A 225 -10.17 14.66 5.84
C HIS A 225 -8.70 14.25 5.74
N LYS A 226 -8.45 12.94 5.63
CA LYS A 226 -7.12 12.33 5.68
C LYS A 226 -6.97 11.24 4.64
N LYS A 227 -5.72 10.81 4.43
CA LYS A 227 -5.44 9.58 3.69
C LYS A 227 -6.03 8.39 4.45
N ILE A 228 -6.94 7.67 3.80
CA ILE A 228 -7.58 6.47 4.30
C ILE A 228 -6.65 5.29 4.00
N THR A 229 -6.31 4.54 5.05
CA THR A 229 -5.35 3.44 4.96
C THR A 229 -5.94 2.10 5.39
N ALA A 230 -7.08 2.11 6.06
CA ALA A 230 -7.79 0.91 6.49
C ALA A 230 -9.30 1.19 6.55
N ARG A 231 -10.07 0.14 6.81
CA ARG A 231 -11.50 0.21 7.12
C ARG A 231 -11.81 -0.58 8.40
N THR A 232 -12.87 -0.18 9.13
CA THR A 232 -13.41 -0.94 10.28
C THR A 232 -14.04 -2.26 9.84
N LEU A 233 -14.50 -3.08 10.79
CA LEU A 233 -15.31 -4.27 10.52
C LEU A 233 -16.55 -3.95 9.66
N ASP A 234 -17.22 -2.84 9.96
CA ASP A 234 -18.41 -2.35 9.23
C ASP A 234 -18.06 -1.62 7.92
N GLY A 235 -16.79 -1.65 7.50
CA GLY A 235 -16.35 -1.03 6.25
C GLY A 235 -16.11 0.48 6.33
N LEU A 236 -16.18 1.12 7.50
CA LEU A 236 -16.01 2.56 7.64
C LEU A 236 -14.53 3.00 7.47
N PRO A 237 -14.24 4.14 6.83
CA PRO A 237 -12.88 4.57 6.49
C PRO A 237 -12.06 5.01 7.71
N LEU A 238 -10.84 4.48 7.86
CA LEU A 238 -9.89 4.87 8.90
C LEU A 238 -8.60 5.47 8.33
N CYS A 239 -8.20 6.61 8.88
CA CYS A 239 -6.86 7.17 8.65
C CYS A 239 -5.77 6.36 9.36
N HIS A 240 -4.50 6.55 8.96
CA HIS A 240 -3.37 5.82 9.56
C HIS A 240 -3.22 6.05 11.07
N GLY A 241 -3.56 7.25 11.57
CA GLY A 241 -3.53 7.54 13.01
C GLY A 241 -4.52 6.67 13.78
N CYS A 242 -5.80 6.78 13.42
CA CYS A 242 -6.89 6.03 14.05
C CYS A 242 -6.74 4.52 13.88
N MET A 243 -6.27 4.03 12.72
CA MET A 243 -6.00 2.62 12.50
C MET A 243 -4.93 2.07 13.46
N ARG A 244 -3.86 2.82 13.75
CA ARG A 244 -2.84 2.36 14.71
C ARG A 244 -3.36 2.21 16.14
N GLN A 245 -4.42 2.94 16.49
CA GLN A 245 -5.06 2.89 17.80
C GLN A 245 -6.26 1.95 17.83
N ASP A 246 -6.57 1.27 16.72
CA ASP A 246 -7.67 0.33 16.67
C ASP A 246 -7.38 -0.90 17.55
N PRO A 247 -8.17 -1.18 18.62
CA PRO A 247 -7.88 -2.27 19.54
C PRO A 247 -7.87 -3.66 18.88
N ILE A 248 -8.61 -3.83 17.79
CA ILE A 248 -8.60 -5.07 16.98
C ILE A 248 -7.19 -5.42 16.44
N ASP A 249 -6.33 -4.41 16.38
CA ASP A 249 -4.98 -4.47 15.86
C ASP A 249 -3.95 -4.48 17.00
N HIS A 250 -4.38 -4.62 18.26
CA HIS A 250 -3.51 -4.68 19.43
C HIS A 250 -3.44 -6.09 19.97
N GLU A 251 -2.27 -6.46 20.48
CA GLU A 251 -2.02 -7.76 21.11
C GLU A 251 -1.10 -7.50 22.33
N PRO A 252 -1.13 -8.37 23.35
CA PRO A 252 -0.23 -8.24 24.50
C PRO A 252 1.23 -8.36 24.05
N CYS A 253 2.05 -7.38 24.39
CA CYS A 253 3.47 -7.39 24.08
C CYS A 253 4.20 -8.38 24.99
N SER A 254 4.94 -9.33 24.42
CA SER A 254 5.64 -10.38 25.18
C SER A 254 6.69 -9.86 26.17
N ARG A 255 7.16 -8.62 25.99
CA ARG A 255 8.17 -8.00 26.87
C ARG A 255 7.59 -7.17 28.01
N CYS A 256 6.49 -6.46 27.78
CA CYS A 256 5.94 -5.52 28.78
C CYS A 256 4.52 -5.86 29.22
N GLY A 257 3.91 -6.91 28.67
CA GLY A 257 2.52 -7.32 28.95
C GLY A 257 1.45 -6.42 28.32
N GLN A 258 1.73 -5.12 28.17
CA GLN A 258 0.79 -4.12 27.67
C GLN A 258 0.21 -4.46 26.29
N THR A 259 -1.12 -4.38 26.17
CA THR A 259 -1.87 -4.53 24.91
C THR A 259 -1.66 -3.31 24.04
N ARG A 260 -0.90 -3.47 22.95
CA ARG A 260 -0.52 -2.39 22.03
C ARG A 260 -0.42 -2.89 20.61
N GLN A 261 -0.31 -1.97 19.66
CA GLN A 261 0.03 -2.33 18.28
C GLN A 261 1.39 -3.05 18.23
N VAL A 262 1.35 -4.30 17.77
CA VAL A 262 2.54 -5.10 17.50
C VAL A 262 3.18 -4.65 16.20
N ILE A 263 4.41 -4.13 16.28
CA ILE A 263 5.13 -3.65 15.09
C ILE A 263 6.05 -4.72 14.48
N THR A 264 6.40 -5.74 15.25
CA THR A 264 7.24 -6.85 14.80
C THR A 264 7.00 -8.10 15.62
N ARG A 265 7.43 -9.25 15.10
CA ARG A 265 7.54 -10.49 15.86
C ARG A 265 8.97 -10.98 15.81
N ARG A 266 9.58 -11.17 16.98
CA ARG A 266 10.92 -11.75 17.12
C ARG A 266 10.74 -13.17 17.67
N ASP A 267 11.21 -14.17 16.93
CA ASP A 267 11.05 -15.58 17.30
C ASP A 267 9.58 -15.95 17.58
N GLY A 268 8.67 -15.38 16.77
CA GLY A 268 7.23 -15.55 16.92
C GLY A 268 6.57 -14.68 17.99
N GLN A 269 7.33 -14.06 18.89
CA GLN A 269 6.83 -13.28 20.01
C GLN A 269 6.46 -11.84 19.61
N PRO A 270 5.26 -11.33 19.95
CA PRO A 270 4.80 -9.99 19.59
C PRO A 270 5.51 -8.90 20.39
N LEU A 271 6.09 -7.91 19.69
CA LEU A 271 6.73 -6.76 20.34
C LEU A 271 6.08 -5.45 19.91
N CYS A 272 5.72 -4.62 20.90
CA CYS A 272 5.28 -3.25 20.67
C CYS A 272 6.44 -2.34 20.24
N GLN A 273 6.13 -1.14 19.74
CA GLN A 273 7.13 -0.18 19.27
C GLN A 273 8.18 0.19 20.32
N THR A 274 7.76 0.33 21.57
CA THR A 274 8.64 0.69 22.70
C THR A 274 9.58 -0.45 23.08
N CYS A 275 9.07 -1.68 23.09
CA CYS A 275 9.82 -2.87 23.50
C CYS A 275 10.74 -3.42 22.41
N HIS A 276 10.41 -3.16 21.15
CA HIS A 276 11.21 -3.56 20.00
C HIS A 276 12.56 -2.83 19.97
N ARG A 277 13.64 -3.59 20.17
CA ARG A 277 15.01 -3.11 19.92
C ARG A 277 15.48 -3.64 18.58
N ARG A 278 16.01 -2.75 17.74
CA ARG A 278 16.56 -3.13 16.43
C ARG A 278 17.73 -4.10 16.63
N PRO A 279 17.87 -5.14 15.79
CA PRO A 279 18.99 -6.06 15.90
C PRO A 279 20.33 -5.32 15.76
N VAL A 280 21.31 -5.77 16.53
CA VAL A 280 22.67 -5.23 16.48
C VAL A 280 23.43 -5.93 15.37
N ALA A 281 24.10 -5.15 14.52
CA ALA A 281 24.95 -5.66 13.45
C ALA A 281 26.10 -4.69 13.18
N VAL A 282 27.12 -5.15 12.45
CA VAL A 282 28.19 -4.30 11.94
C VAL A 282 27.62 -3.43 10.82
N CYS A 283 27.63 -2.11 10.99
CA CYS A 283 27.14 -1.19 9.97
C CYS A 283 28.02 -1.23 8.71
N SER A 284 27.44 -1.52 7.54
CA SER A 284 28.15 -1.63 6.26
C SER A 284 28.78 -0.32 5.76
N ILE A 285 28.57 0.80 6.46
CA ILE A 285 29.07 2.13 6.07
C ILE A 285 30.17 2.61 6.99
N CYS A 286 30.03 2.40 8.30
CA CYS A 286 30.99 2.92 9.28
C CYS A 286 31.73 1.83 10.06
N GLY A 287 31.47 0.54 9.79
CA GLY A 287 32.09 -0.60 10.46
C GLY A 287 31.73 -0.78 11.94
N LYS A 288 30.92 0.11 12.53
CA LYS A 288 30.59 0.06 13.97
C LYS A 288 29.43 -0.89 14.25
N THR A 289 29.59 -1.72 15.28
CA THR A 289 28.54 -2.60 15.82
C THR A 289 27.48 -1.80 16.56
N ARG A 290 26.27 -1.69 15.99
CA ARG A 290 25.18 -0.85 16.52
C ARG A 290 23.81 -1.44 16.14
N PRO A 291 22.71 -0.95 16.74
CA PRO A 291 21.38 -1.25 16.25
C PRO A 291 21.23 -0.77 14.79
N CYS A 292 20.92 -1.70 13.88
CA CYS A 292 20.91 -1.47 12.45
C CYS A 292 19.51 -1.69 11.84
N TYR A 293 19.24 -0.97 10.76
CA TYR A 293 18.18 -1.29 9.82
C TYR A 293 18.65 -2.39 8.86
N ARG A 294 17.69 -3.18 8.35
CA ARG A 294 17.91 -4.18 7.29
C ARG A 294 19.01 -5.20 7.61
N VAL A 295 19.06 -5.66 8.86
CA VAL A 295 20.06 -6.65 9.32
C VAL A 295 19.95 -7.98 8.57
N SER A 296 18.78 -8.35 8.09
CA SER A 296 18.55 -9.54 7.26
C SER A 296 19.00 -9.39 5.80
N THR A 297 19.76 -8.35 5.47
CA THR A 297 20.29 -8.10 4.13
C THR A 297 21.80 -7.93 4.21
N SER A 298 22.51 -8.06 3.10
CA SER A 298 23.96 -7.81 3.04
C SER A 298 24.37 -6.36 3.33
N THR A 299 23.43 -5.43 3.53
CA THR A 299 23.70 -4.01 3.76
C THR A 299 23.05 -3.47 5.04
N PRO A 300 23.39 -4.03 6.22
CA PRO A 300 22.93 -3.50 7.50
C PRO A 300 23.43 -2.07 7.71
N ARG A 301 22.56 -1.14 8.10
CA ARG A 301 22.95 0.27 8.31
C ARG A 301 22.48 0.81 9.64
N CYS A 302 23.38 1.41 10.41
CA CYS A 302 22.98 2.13 11.62
C CYS A 302 22.16 3.38 11.26
N GLU A 303 21.39 3.88 12.23
CA GLU A 303 20.55 5.07 12.01
C GLU A 303 21.35 6.33 11.62
N PRO A 304 22.49 6.65 12.26
CA PRO A 304 23.32 7.79 11.83
C PRO A 304 23.76 7.71 10.37
N CYS A 305 24.30 6.56 9.92
CA CYS A 305 24.73 6.39 8.54
C CYS A 305 23.56 6.42 7.56
N THR A 306 22.41 5.82 7.92
CA THR A 306 21.19 5.90 7.10
C THR A 306 20.72 7.35 6.94
N ARG A 307 20.77 8.15 8.01
CA ARG A 307 20.41 9.58 7.99
C ARG A 307 21.40 10.40 7.15
N ARG A 308 22.69 10.06 7.16
CA ARG A 308 23.72 10.69 6.31
C ARG A 308 23.52 10.39 4.83
N LEU A 309 23.15 9.15 4.49
CA LEU A 309 22.85 8.73 3.11
C LEU A 309 21.54 9.31 2.54
N GLY A 310 20.73 10.00 3.36
CA GLY A 310 19.59 10.72 2.84
C GLY A 310 20.06 11.72 1.78
N SER A 311 19.62 11.54 0.53
CA SER A 311 19.96 12.42 -0.59
C SER A 311 19.76 13.88 -0.19
N ARG A 312 20.81 14.69 -0.38
CA ARG A 312 20.82 16.14 -0.13
C ARG A 312 20.96 16.90 -1.44
N PRO A 313 20.01 16.77 -2.37
CA PRO A 313 20.05 17.54 -3.59
C PRO A 313 19.92 19.03 -3.24
N ASP A 314 20.30 19.88 -4.17
CA ASP A 314 20.11 21.31 -4.04
C ASP A 314 18.63 21.63 -3.95
N CYS A 315 18.26 22.36 -2.90
CA CYS A 315 16.89 22.78 -2.71
C CYS A 315 16.49 23.75 -3.83
N ALA A 316 15.44 23.43 -4.58
CA ALA A 316 15.00 24.20 -5.74
C ALA A 316 14.62 25.66 -5.45
N ARG A 317 14.42 26.01 -4.17
CA ARG A 317 14.14 27.39 -3.74
C ARG A 317 15.36 28.14 -3.20
N CYS A 318 16.30 27.47 -2.53
CA CYS A 318 17.42 28.16 -1.86
C CYS A 318 18.80 27.72 -2.33
N GLY A 319 18.89 26.81 -3.30
CA GLY A 319 20.13 26.27 -3.87
C GLY A 319 20.97 25.40 -2.94
N LYS A 320 20.72 25.40 -1.62
CA LYS A 320 21.57 24.70 -0.65
C LYS A 320 21.30 23.18 -0.64
N PRO A 321 22.35 22.34 -0.55
CA PRO A 321 22.21 20.89 -0.41
C PRO A 321 21.60 20.55 0.94
N ARG A 322 20.34 20.10 0.93
CA ARG A 322 19.54 19.86 2.13
C ARG A 322 18.73 18.57 2.00
N LEU A 323 18.37 17.97 3.14
CA LEU A 323 17.42 16.85 3.13
C LEU A 323 16.09 17.29 2.53
N VAL A 324 15.61 16.52 1.56
CA VAL A 324 14.29 16.73 0.94
C VAL A 324 13.19 16.48 1.98
N ARG A 325 12.40 17.51 2.28
CA ARG A 325 11.26 17.43 3.20
C ARG A 325 9.91 17.54 2.49
N ALA A 326 9.89 18.27 1.39
CA ALA A 326 8.76 18.31 0.47
C ALA A 326 9.26 18.35 -0.97
N ARG A 327 8.33 18.27 -1.91
CA ARG A 327 8.60 18.50 -3.32
C ARG A 327 7.60 19.51 -3.88
N THR A 328 8.02 20.27 -4.87
CA THR A 328 7.11 21.12 -5.63
C THR A 328 6.09 20.27 -6.40
N ALA A 329 5.11 20.97 -6.98
CA ALA A 329 4.16 20.44 -7.95
C ALA A 329 4.82 19.56 -9.04
N ASP A 330 6.03 19.93 -9.48
CA ASP A 330 6.77 19.28 -10.57
C ASP A 330 7.86 18.33 -10.06
N GLY A 331 7.86 18.02 -8.76
CA GLY A 331 8.74 17.03 -8.16
C GLY A 331 10.10 17.55 -7.71
N GLN A 332 10.38 18.84 -7.87
CA GLN A 332 11.65 19.44 -7.48
C GLN A 332 11.83 19.43 -5.96
N PRO A 333 13.03 19.14 -5.43
CA PRO A 333 13.26 18.96 -4.00
C PRO A 333 13.19 20.28 -3.23
N LEU A 334 12.47 20.29 -2.12
CA LEU A 334 12.44 21.41 -1.18
C LEU A 334 12.95 20.97 0.20
N CYS A 335 13.81 21.81 0.79
CA CYS A 335 14.20 21.67 2.20
C CYS A 335 13.05 22.07 3.13
N ASP A 336 13.15 21.75 4.43
CA ASP A 336 12.09 22.02 5.41
C ASP A 336 11.68 23.49 5.45
N SER A 337 12.67 24.38 5.57
CA SER A 337 12.46 25.82 5.69
C SER A 337 11.85 26.43 4.44
N CYS A 338 12.21 25.92 3.26
CA CYS A 338 11.63 26.36 1.99
C CYS A 338 10.25 25.76 1.74
N ALA A 339 9.99 24.54 2.22
CA ALA A 339 8.70 23.89 2.08
C ALA A 339 7.62 24.47 3.01
N ARG A 340 8.04 25.02 4.15
CA ARG A 340 7.16 25.61 5.17
C ARG A 340 7.77 26.93 5.64
N PRO A 341 7.77 27.98 4.82
CA PRO A 341 8.36 29.25 5.22
C PRO A 341 7.69 29.79 6.50
N PRO A 342 8.45 30.40 7.42
CA PRO A 342 7.85 31.15 8.51
C PRO A 342 6.97 32.29 7.98
N GLU A 343 5.83 32.52 8.60
CA GLU A 343 4.90 33.61 8.27
C GLU A 343 4.71 34.50 9.52
N PRO A 344 4.45 35.81 9.34
CA PRO A 344 4.16 36.71 10.45
C PRO A 344 2.86 36.27 11.14
N CYS A 345 2.95 35.87 12.41
CA CYS A 345 1.79 35.41 13.17
C CYS A 345 0.79 36.56 13.38
N LEU A 346 -0.49 36.35 13.09
CA LEU A 346 -1.57 37.34 13.29
C LEU A 346 -1.55 37.96 14.69
N THR A 347 -1.41 37.14 15.74
CA THR A 347 -1.49 37.62 17.12
C THR A 347 -0.22 38.33 17.63
N CYS A 348 0.97 37.84 17.28
CA CYS A 348 2.21 38.35 17.89
C CYS A 348 3.19 39.02 16.91
N GLY A 349 2.85 39.11 15.62
CA GLY A 349 3.66 39.70 14.55
C GLY A 349 4.93 38.93 14.16
N ARG A 350 5.49 38.11 15.07
CA ARG A 350 6.75 37.38 14.84
C ARG A 350 6.63 36.34 13.71
N SER A 351 7.56 36.39 12.77
CA SER A 351 7.73 35.38 11.72
C SER A 351 8.09 34.02 12.31
N ARG A 352 7.14 33.08 12.28
CA ARG A 352 7.29 31.73 12.86
C ARG A 352 6.62 30.70 11.96
N TYR A 353 6.97 29.42 12.14
CA TYR A 353 6.23 28.35 11.48
C TYR A 353 4.75 28.39 11.88
N VAL A 354 3.88 28.31 10.88
CA VAL A 354 2.43 28.28 11.04
C VAL A 354 2.02 26.97 11.68
N GLN A 355 1.38 27.04 12.85
CA GLN A 355 0.81 25.88 13.54
C GLN A 355 -0.64 25.65 13.11
N GLY A 356 -1.39 26.72 12.86
CA GLY A 356 -2.75 26.67 12.35
C GLY A 356 -3.14 28.01 11.73
N ARG A 357 -4.32 28.06 11.12
CA ARG A 357 -4.85 29.26 10.45
C ARG A 357 -6.22 29.61 10.99
N THR A 358 -6.58 30.90 10.94
CA THR A 358 -7.95 31.36 11.15
C THR A 358 -8.85 30.92 10.00
N VAL A 359 -10.16 31.16 10.12
CA VAL A 359 -11.14 30.89 9.06
C VAL A 359 -10.78 31.65 7.78
N ASP A 360 -10.32 32.89 7.92
CA ASP A 360 -9.88 33.74 6.80
C ASP A 360 -8.44 33.44 6.32
N GLY A 361 -7.83 32.36 6.82
CA GLY A 361 -6.51 31.90 6.38
C GLY A 361 -5.31 32.57 7.07
N ALA A 362 -5.53 33.47 8.03
CA ALA A 362 -4.44 34.18 8.70
C ALA A 362 -3.59 33.23 9.57
N PRO A 363 -2.25 33.29 9.50
CA PRO A 363 -1.36 32.33 10.15
C PRO A 363 -1.23 32.57 11.66
N LEU A 364 -1.26 31.49 12.44
CA LEU A 364 -1.02 31.49 13.88
C LEU A 364 0.17 30.60 14.21
N CYS A 365 1.13 31.13 14.95
CA CYS A 365 2.31 30.36 15.38
C CYS A 365 1.98 29.39 16.53
N ARG A 366 2.91 28.46 16.82
CA ARG A 366 2.75 27.42 17.86
C ARG A 366 2.37 27.95 19.26
N THR A 367 2.77 29.17 19.61
CA THR A 367 2.45 29.78 20.91
C THR A 367 1.10 30.49 20.93
N CYS A 368 0.67 31.06 19.79
CA CYS A 368 -0.56 31.85 19.71
C CYS A 368 -1.76 31.00 19.30
N TYR A 369 -1.55 29.99 18.45
CA TYR A 369 -2.61 29.08 17.99
C TYR A 369 -3.41 28.46 19.15
N PRO A 370 -2.78 27.85 20.19
CA PRO A 370 -3.52 27.26 21.31
C PRO A 370 -4.44 28.24 22.08
N LYS A 371 -4.12 29.54 22.03
CA LYS A 371 -4.87 30.60 22.73
C LYS A 371 -6.02 31.15 21.89
N HIS A 372 -5.98 30.97 20.57
CA HIS A 372 -6.95 31.54 19.65
C HIS A 372 -8.27 30.74 19.64
N PRO A 373 -9.45 31.38 19.53
CA PRO A 373 -10.74 30.69 19.50
C PRO A 373 -10.85 29.59 18.44
N VAL A 374 -10.23 29.78 17.27
CA VAL A 374 -10.21 28.78 16.16
C VAL A 374 -9.59 27.42 16.55
N ALA A 375 -8.77 27.38 17.60
CA ALA A 375 -8.18 26.14 18.08
C ALA A 375 -9.12 25.36 19.03
N ARG A 376 -10.25 25.96 19.43
CA ARG A 376 -11.24 25.33 20.32
C ARG A 376 -12.36 24.70 19.52
N ARG A 377 -12.76 23.49 19.90
CA ARG A 377 -13.89 22.74 19.33
C ARG A 377 -14.63 22.02 20.48
N PRO A 378 -15.91 21.64 20.31
CA PRO A 378 -16.62 20.87 21.32
C PRO A 378 -15.94 19.51 21.55
N CYS A 379 -15.71 19.17 22.81
CA CYS A 379 -15.15 17.88 23.22
C CYS A 379 -16.18 16.78 23.04
N THR A 380 -15.83 15.68 22.38
CA THR A 380 -16.72 14.53 22.21
C THR A 380 -17.01 13.80 23.52
N GLY A 381 -16.16 13.95 24.55
CA GLY A 381 -16.34 13.35 25.87
C GLY A 381 -17.18 14.18 26.83
N CYS A 382 -16.91 15.49 26.93
CA CYS A 382 -17.58 16.38 27.92
C CYS A 382 -18.46 17.46 27.29
N GLY A 383 -18.56 17.55 25.97
CA GLY A 383 -19.34 18.56 25.25
C GLY A 383 -18.75 19.98 25.26
N LEU A 384 -17.86 20.30 26.21
CA LEU A 384 -17.32 21.65 26.38
C LEU A 384 -16.41 22.07 25.22
N THR A 385 -16.56 23.32 24.78
CA THR A 385 -15.68 23.94 23.78
C THR A 385 -14.31 24.24 24.37
N ARG A 386 -13.37 23.34 24.08
CA ARG A 386 -11.99 23.40 24.59
C ARG A 386 -11.01 23.24 23.44
N GLN A 387 -9.73 23.48 23.71
CA GLN A 387 -8.71 23.04 22.79
C GLN A 387 -8.75 21.50 22.73
N ILE A 388 -9.10 20.99 21.56
CA ILE A 388 -9.20 19.56 21.34
C ILE A 388 -7.81 18.98 21.19
N HIS A 389 -7.53 18.03 22.05
CA HIS A 389 -6.39 17.14 22.00
C HIS A 389 -6.71 15.97 21.05
N HIS A 390 -5.94 14.90 21.10
CA HIS A 390 -6.11 13.73 20.22
C HIS A 390 -7.58 13.21 20.22
N HIS A 391 -8.10 12.84 19.04
CA HIS A 391 -9.43 12.19 18.84
C HIS A 391 -10.69 12.97 19.26
N GLY A 392 -10.73 14.29 19.13
CA GLY A 392 -11.96 15.01 19.48
C GLY A 392 -12.15 15.24 20.97
N LEU A 393 -11.23 14.77 21.82
CA LEU A 393 -11.27 14.94 23.27
C LEU A 393 -10.44 16.14 23.70
N CYS A 394 -10.90 16.90 24.69
CA CYS A 394 -10.04 17.88 25.36
C CYS A 394 -8.94 17.18 26.16
N ASP A 395 -7.88 17.90 26.50
CA ASP A 395 -6.73 17.34 27.23
C ASP A 395 -7.12 16.61 28.54
N ALA A 396 -8.09 17.13 29.31
CA ALA A 396 -8.61 16.45 30.51
C ALA A 396 -9.27 15.10 30.18
N CYS A 397 -10.27 15.07 29.30
CA CYS A 397 -10.92 13.84 28.84
C CYS A 397 -9.93 12.84 28.23
N ALA A 398 -8.98 13.32 27.42
CA ALA A 398 -7.95 12.47 26.81
C ALA A 398 -7.02 11.85 27.87
N ARG A 399 -6.65 12.61 28.92
CA ARG A 399 -5.86 12.09 30.04
C ARG A 399 -6.64 11.08 30.86
N THR A 400 -7.91 11.34 31.16
CA THR A 400 -8.79 10.39 31.85
C THR A 400 -8.90 9.08 31.07
N GLU A 401 -9.13 9.14 29.76
CA GLU A 401 -9.19 7.95 28.92
C GLU A 401 -7.86 7.19 28.90
N GLN A 402 -6.73 7.89 28.75
CA GLN A 402 -5.41 7.26 28.81
C GLN A 402 -5.12 6.59 30.16
N LEU A 403 -5.49 7.25 31.26
CA LEU A 403 -5.32 6.69 32.59
C LEU A 403 -6.19 5.44 32.78
N ARG A 404 -7.45 5.45 32.30
CA ARG A 404 -8.28 4.23 32.29
C ARG A 404 -7.60 3.10 31.54
N VAL A 405 -7.11 3.35 30.32
CA VAL A 405 -6.42 2.33 29.52
C VAL A 405 -5.16 1.80 30.22
N LEU A 406 -4.41 2.65 30.92
CA LEU A 406 -3.21 2.25 31.65
C LEU A 406 -3.50 1.48 32.94
N LEU A 407 -4.63 1.77 33.60
CA LEU A 407 -5.01 1.21 34.89
C LEU A 407 -6.01 0.05 34.78
N SER A 408 -6.47 -0.24 33.57
CA SER A 408 -7.27 -1.42 33.25
C SER A 408 -6.39 -2.61 32.92
N ASP A 409 -6.86 -3.82 33.24
CA ASP A 409 -6.24 -5.06 32.80
C ASP A 409 -6.47 -5.35 31.30
N ALA A 410 -6.08 -6.55 30.86
CA ALA A 410 -6.22 -6.97 29.46
C ALA A 410 -7.69 -7.10 29.00
N GLN A 411 -8.64 -7.15 29.93
CA GLN A 411 -10.07 -7.24 29.71
C GLN A 411 -10.75 -5.87 29.82
N GLY A 412 -9.99 -4.81 30.12
CA GLY A 412 -10.53 -3.46 30.29
C GLY A 412 -11.15 -3.22 31.67
N VAL A 413 -10.91 -4.12 32.63
CA VAL A 413 -11.42 -4.01 34.00
C VAL A 413 -10.40 -3.28 34.86
N MET A 414 -10.82 -2.18 35.52
CA MET A 414 -9.98 -1.49 36.50
C MET A 414 -10.05 -2.22 37.85
N ARG A 415 -9.00 -2.09 38.65
CA ARG A 415 -9.07 -2.58 40.03
C ARG A 415 -10.09 -1.74 40.81
N HIS A 416 -10.90 -2.42 41.63
CA HIS A 416 -11.99 -1.82 42.41
C HIS A 416 -11.54 -0.67 43.33
N ASP A 417 -10.28 -0.64 43.76
CA ASP A 417 -9.68 0.41 44.59
C ASP A 417 -9.32 1.69 43.80
N VAL A 418 -9.24 1.61 42.46
CA VAL A 418 -8.88 2.72 41.56
C VAL A 418 -10.09 3.27 40.81
N GLU A 419 -11.14 2.46 40.64
CA GLU A 419 -12.45 2.84 40.07
C GLU A 419 -13.01 4.18 40.61
N PRO A 420 -12.95 4.47 41.94
CA PRO A 420 -13.51 5.71 42.49
C PRO A 420 -12.80 6.98 42.02
N VAL A 421 -11.53 6.89 41.59
CA VAL A 421 -10.77 8.01 41.01
C VAL A 421 -11.38 8.49 39.68
N PHE A 422 -12.16 7.63 39.02
CA PHE A 422 -12.83 7.92 37.75
C PHE A 422 -14.35 8.16 37.90
N GLY A 423 -14.87 8.14 39.14
CA GLY A 423 -16.28 8.20 39.46
C GLY A 423 -16.85 9.62 39.61
N ARG A 424 -17.96 9.86 38.90
CA ARG A 424 -18.93 10.98 38.93
C ARG A 424 -18.42 12.36 38.54
N HIS A 425 -18.70 12.71 37.29
CA HIS A 425 -19.05 14.06 36.79
C HIS A 425 -18.56 15.26 37.62
N GLY A 426 -17.26 15.42 37.80
CA GLY A 426 -16.67 16.73 38.08
C GLY A 426 -16.48 17.48 36.76
N PRO A 427 -16.77 18.79 36.68
CA PRO A 427 -16.44 19.57 35.49
C PRO A 427 -14.92 19.46 35.27
N CYS A 428 -14.55 19.13 34.02
CA CYS A 428 -13.16 19.08 33.59
C CYS A 428 -12.38 20.37 33.87
#